data_AF-A0A0L7MBX7-F1
#
_entry.id   AF-A0A0L7MBX7-F1
#
_cell.length_a   1.000
_cell.length_b   1.000
_cell.length_c   1.000
_cell.angle_alpha   90.00
_cell.angle_beta   90.00
_cell.angle_gamma   90.00
#
_symmetry.space_group_name_H-M   'P 1'
#
loop_
_entity.id
_entity.type
_entity.pdbx_description
1 polymer ?
#
loop_
_entity_poly.entity_id
_entity_poly.type
_entity_poly.pdbx_seq_one_letter_code
_entity_poly.pdbx_strand_id
1 'polypeptide(L)'
;MKKTGLWAATLLVSCALLAACSPALNWRTIQLKDAPLQVLLPCDAQTATRPIALGLGQVPLSVVGCEAQGATYAVSHFAVAEPERAAEALTFWQQAVLAQLRSADGAAARLDARGDGLWVPKGTLNLPQSLRMTFEGLGPRGQKVVGHGLWFARLEGSGARVYHAVIYADKLRSAEAEMFFSGLQLQ
;
A
#
# COMPACT_ATOMS: atom_id res chain seq x y z
N MET A 1 -72.10 17.95 31.02
CA MET A 1 -70.81 18.09 31.73
C MET A 1 -70.08 16.75 31.70
N LYS A 2 -68.84 16.73 31.19
CA LYS A 2 -67.78 15.70 31.37
C LYS A 2 -68.04 14.30 30.75
N LYS A 3 -67.13 13.65 30.02
CA LYS A 3 -65.81 13.94 29.45
C LYS A 3 -65.59 12.86 28.37
N THR A 4 -65.22 13.26 27.15
CA THR A 4 -64.69 12.40 26.10
C THR A 4 -63.28 11.94 26.47
N GLY A 5 -62.92 10.69 26.15
CA GLY A 5 -61.61 10.11 26.45
C GLY A 5 -61.26 9.01 25.47
N LEU A 6 -60.76 9.43 24.31
CA LEU A 6 -60.14 8.63 23.26
C LEU A 6 -59.12 7.63 23.84
N TRP A 7 -59.28 6.34 23.58
CA TRP A 7 -58.22 5.34 23.77
C TRP A 7 -57.27 5.41 22.57
N ALA A 8 -56.13 6.06 22.78
CA ALA A 8 -55.06 6.15 21.81
C ALA A 8 -54.30 4.82 21.74
N ALA A 9 -54.37 4.17 20.57
CA ALA A 9 -53.58 3.00 20.23
C ALA A 9 -52.08 3.34 20.28
N THR A 10 -51.33 2.62 21.12
CA THR A 10 -49.88 2.73 21.24
C THR A 10 -49.22 2.02 20.06
N LEU A 11 -48.86 2.77 19.02
CA LEU A 11 -48.02 2.26 17.93
C LEU A 11 -46.54 2.33 18.36
N LEU A 12 -45.96 1.16 18.65
CA LEU A 12 -44.52 0.97 18.75
C LEU A 12 -43.87 1.33 17.40
N VAL A 13 -43.22 2.49 17.34
CA VAL A 13 -42.29 2.82 16.26
C VAL A 13 -40.89 2.42 16.73
N SER A 14 -40.51 1.18 16.39
CA SER A 14 -39.14 0.70 16.47
C SER A 14 -38.28 1.52 15.51
N CYS A 15 -37.64 2.57 16.03
CA CYS A 15 -36.66 3.36 15.32
C CYS A 15 -35.40 2.50 15.16
N ALA A 16 -35.38 1.64 14.13
CA ALA A 16 -34.18 0.96 13.69
C ALA A 16 -33.22 2.03 13.16
N LEU A 17 -32.32 2.50 14.01
CA LEU A 17 -31.15 3.26 13.64
C LEU A 17 -30.32 2.40 12.69
N LEU A 18 -30.56 2.52 11.39
CA LEU A 18 -29.60 2.14 10.36
C LEU A 18 -28.44 3.13 10.45
N ALA A 19 -27.59 2.96 11.47
CA ALA A 19 -26.19 3.31 11.36
C ALA A 19 -25.61 2.33 10.33
N ALA A 20 -25.86 2.61 9.05
CA ALA A 20 -25.05 2.06 7.98
C ALA A 20 -23.65 2.64 8.19
N CYS A 21 -22.85 1.97 9.02
CA CYS A 21 -21.42 2.16 9.08
C CYS A 21 -20.90 1.98 7.67
N SER A 22 -20.65 3.07 6.94
CA SER A 22 -19.76 2.98 5.80
C SER A 22 -18.44 2.45 6.36
N PRO A 23 -17.90 1.35 5.84
CA PRO A 23 -16.61 0.88 6.30
C PRO A 23 -15.61 2.02 6.10
N ALA A 24 -14.79 2.29 7.11
CA ALA A 24 -13.86 3.42 7.11
C ALA A 24 -12.83 3.36 5.96
N LEU A 25 -12.77 2.23 5.25
CA LEU A 25 -11.97 1.96 4.07
C LEU A 25 -12.91 1.55 2.94
N ASN A 26 -12.90 2.31 1.84
CA ASN A 26 -13.65 2.01 0.62
C ASN A 26 -12.68 1.39 -0.39
N TRP A 27 -12.52 0.06 -0.31
CA TRP A 27 -11.59 -0.68 -1.15
C TRP A 27 -12.06 -0.70 -2.60
N ARG A 28 -11.22 -0.16 -3.48
CA ARG A 28 -11.49 -0.03 -4.91
C ARG A 28 -10.34 -0.56 -5.72
N THR A 29 -10.68 -1.25 -6.79
CA THR A 29 -9.74 -1.78 -7.75
C THR A 29 -9.35 -0.69 -8.74
N ILE A 30 -8.05 -0.49 -8.94
CA ILE A 30 -7.48 0.54 -9.82
C ILE A 30 -6.52 -0.14 -10.79
N GLN A 31 -6.69 0.11 -12.09
CA GLN A 31 -5.72 -0.27 -13.11
C GLN A 31 -4.66 0.82 -13.23
N LEU A 32 -3.37 0.46 -13.14
CA LEU A 32 -2.30 1.42 -13.38
C LEU A 32 -2.28 1.83 -14.86
N LYS A 33 -2.11 3.14 -15.13
CA LYS A 33 -2.12 3.69 -16.49
C LYS A 33 -0.94 3.23 -17.33
N ASP A 34 0.26 3.22 -16.72
CA ASP A 34 1.53 2.99 -17.43
C ASP A 34 2.22 1.68 -16.99
N ALA A 35 1.44 0.71 -16.50
CA ALA A 35 1.95 -0.59 -16.07
C ALA A 35 0.86 -1.68 -16.09
N PRO A 36 1.21 -2.94 -16.46
CA PRO A 36 0.30 -4.08 -16.46
C PRO A 36 0.10 -4.63 -15.03
N LEU A 37 -0.42 -3.79 -14.14
CA LEU A 37 -0.72 -4.15 -12.76
C LEU A 37 -2.04 -3.51 -12.35
N GLN A 38 -2.90 -4.30 -11.74
CA GLN A 38 -4.09 -3.84 -11.03
C GLN A 38 -3.80 -3.87 -9.53
N VAL A 39 -4.31 -2.88 -8.81
CA VAL A 39 -4.08 -2.69 -7.38
C VAL A 39 -5.39 -2.42 -6.66
N LEU A 40 -5.43 -2.69 -5.35
CA LEU A 40 -6.55 -2.34 -4.48
C LEU A 40 -6.14 -1.16 -3.59
N LEU A 41 -6.97 -0.12 -3.49
CA LEU A 41 -6.73 1.03 -2.60
C LEU A 41 -7.96 1.31 -1.73
N PRO A 42 -7.79 1.70 -0.45
CA PRO A 42 -8.91 1.90 0.48
C PRO A 42 -9.61 3.27 0.36
N CYS A 43 -9.21 4.07 -0.61
CA CYS A 43 -9.66 5.44 -0.82
C CYS A 43 -9.53 5.86 -2.29
N ASP A 44 -10.02 7.05 -2.62
CA ASP A 44 -9.83 7.68 -3.92
C ASP A 44 -8.35 7.82 -4.28
N ALA A 45 -7.97 7.20 -5.39
CA ALA A 45 -6.60 7.13 -5.84
C ALA A 45 -6.12 8.48 -6.40
N GLN A 46 -4.94 8.89 -5.97
CA GLN A 46 -4.21 10.03 -6.53
C GLN A 46 -2.95 9.51 -7.22
N THR A 47 -2.59 10.13 -8.34
CA THR A 47 -1.41 9.74 -9.13
C THR A 47 -0.40 10.87 -9.19
N ALA A 48 0.88 10.54 -9.10
CA ALA A 48 1.98 11.47 -9.28
C ALA A 48 3.13 10.78 -10.01
N THR A 49 3.84 11.53 -10.86
CA THR A 49 5.05 11.06 -11.52
C THR A 49 6.17 12.05 -11.27
N ARG A 50 7.34 11.56 -10.85
CA ARG A 50 8.53 12.39 -10.63
C ARG A 50 9.80 11.63 -11.02
N PRO A 51 10.85 12.32 -11.48
CA PRO A 51 12.14 11.68 -11.68
C PRO A 51 12.74 11.27 -10.34
N ILE A 52 13.42 10.11 -10.32
CA ILE A 52 14.25 9.67 -9.20
C ILE A 52 15.64 9.29 -9.70
N ALA A 53 16.65 9.55 -8.88
CA ALA A 53 17.98 8.99 -9.07
C ALA A 53 17.98 7.54 -8.59
N LEU A 54 18.26 6.61 -9.50
CA LEU A 54 18.65 5.25 -9.16
C LEU A 54 20.14 5.09 -9.50
N GLY A 55 20.80 4.07 -8.95
CA GLY A 55 22.16 3.70 -9.38
C GLY A 55 22.30 3.44 -10.89
N LEU A 56 21.17 3.41 -11.62
CA LEU A 56 21.05 3.19 -13.04
C LEU A 56 20.84 4.48 -13.87
N GLY A 57 20.75 5.65 -13.23
CA GLY A 57 20.43 6.94 -13.85
C GLY A 57 19.12 7.56 -13.33
N GLN A 58 18.67 8.64 -13.99
CA GLN A 58 17.38 9.26 -13.70
C GLN A 58 16.27 8.49 -14.41
N VAL A 59 15.27 8.00 -13.66
CA VAL A 59 14.10 7.31 -14.23
C VAL A 59 12.80 7.96 -13.74
N PRO A 60 11.73 8.00 -14.57
CA PRO A 60 10.42 8.43 -14.11
C PRO A 60 9.82 7.38 -13.15
N LEU A 61 9.58 7.80 -11.91
CA LEU A 61 8.82 7.03 -10.92
C LEU A 61 7.36 7.46 -10.97
N SER A 62 6.48 6.55 -11.38
CA SER A 62 5.04 6.72 -11.27
C SER A 62 4.54 6.13 -9.95
N VAL A 63 3.66 6.86 -9.28
CA VAL A 63 3.07 6.48 -8.00
C VAL A 63 1.56 6.66 -8.09
N VAL A 64 0.82 5.66 -7.63
CA VAL A 64 -0.60 5.78 -7.28
C VAL A 64 -0.76 5.51 -5.79
N GLY A 65 -1.61 6.26 -5.11
CA GLY A 65 -1.84 6.03 -3.68
C GLY A 65 -2.92 6.92 -3.12
N CYS A 66 -3.18 6.75 -1.82
CA CYS A 66 -4.09 7.59 -1.07
C CYS A 66 -3.82 7.49 0.43
N GLU A 67 -4.40 8.40 1.21
CA GLU A 67 -4.33 8.39 2.66
C GLU A 67 -5.70 8.04 3.24
N ALA A 68 -5.75 7.05 4.12
CA ALA A 68 -6.97 6.66 4.84
C ALA A 68 -6.64 6.17 6.24
N GLN A 69 -7.49 6.54 7.21
CA GLN A 69 -7.39 6.10 8.60
C GLN A 69 -6.01 6.34 9.23
N GLY A 70 -5.32 7.43 8.86
CA GLY A 70 -3.98 7.76 9.38
C GLY A 70 -2.86 6.88 8.82
N ALA A 71 -3.09 6.23 7.67
CA ALA A 71 -2.08 5.48 6.95
C ALA A 71 -2.00 5.92 5.48
N THR A 72 -0.80 5.90 4.91
CA THR A 72 -0.55 6.14 3.49
C THR A 72 -0.42 4.79 2.79
N TYR A 73 -1.21 4.57 1.73
CA TYR A 73 -1.14 3.41 0.86
C TYR A 73 -0.61 3.86 -0.49
N ALA A 74 0.45 3.23 -1.00
CA ALA A 74 1.03 3.61 -2.28
C ALA A 74 1.56 2.41 -3.05
N VAL A 75 1.39 2.44 -4.38
CA VAL A 75 2.06 1.56 -5.32
C VAL A 75 2.86 2.43 -6.28
N SER A 76 4.14 2.12 -6.39
CA SER A 76 5.09 2.84 -7.24
C SER A 76 5.74 1.90 -8.23
N HIS A 77 6.07 2.40 -9.41
CA HIS A 77 6.73 1.62 -10.45
C HIS A 77 7.60 2.47 -11.38
N PHE A 78 8.60 1.84 -11.96
CA PHE A 78 9.47 2.42 -12.98
C PHE A 78 10.01 1.33 -13.91
N ALA A 79 10.39 1.72 -15.13
CA ALA A 79 10.95 0.81 -16.12
C ALA A 79 12.47 0.66 -15.92
N VAL A 80 12.98 -0.52 -16.24
CA VAL A 80 14.39 -0.84 -16.34
C VAL A 80 14.63 -1.37 -17.74
N ALA A 81 15.52 -0.72 -18.50
CA ALA A 81 15.76 -1.06 -19.91
C ALA A 81 16.35 -2.47 -20.08
N GLU A 82 17.29 -2.81 -19.21
CA GLU A 82 18.01 -4.10 -19.18
C GLU A 82 17.40 -5.00 -18.10
N PRO A 83 16.70 -6.10 -18.45
CA PRO A 83 15.99 -6.92 -17.47
C PRO A 83 16.91 -7.55 -16.41
N GLU A 84 18.17 -7.81 -16.74
CA GLU A 84 19.21 -8.29 -15.83
C GLU A 84 19.52 -7.30 -14.68
N ARG A 85 19.21 -6.01 -14.86
CA ARG A 85 19.41 -4.97 -13.84
C ARG A 85 18.24 -4.85 -12.87
N ALA A 86 17.18 -5.63 -13.06
CA ALA A 86 16.01 -5.61 -12.15
C ALA A 86 16.39 -5.96 -10.70
N ALA A 87 17.29 -6.92 -10.50
CA ALA A 87 17.77 -7.31 -9.17
C ALA A 87 18.53 -6.16 -8.46
N GLU A 88 19.40 -5.47 -9.22
CA GLU A 88 20.13 -4.30 -8.77
C GLU A 88 19.15 -3.15 -8.42
N ALA A 89 18.20 -2.87 -9.31
CA ALA A 89 17.17 -1.86 -9.12
C ALA A 89 16.33 -2.09 -7.85
N LEU A 90 15.90 -3.33 -7.61
CA LEU A 90 15.16 -3.71 -6.40
C LEU A 90 16.00 -3.48 -5.14
N THR A 91 17.29 -3.86 -5.17
CA THR A 91 18.21 -3.66 -4.05
C THR A 91 18.35 -2.18 -3.71
N PHE A 92 18.62 -1.34 -4.71
CA PHE A 92 18.70 0.12 -4.52
C PHE A 92 17.39 0.69 -3.98
N TRP A 93 16.26 0.25 -4.52
CA TRP A 93 14.97 0.79 -4.12
C TRP A 93 14.59 0.42 -2.68
N GLN A 94 14.88 -0.80 -2.24
CA GLN A 94 14.73 -1.20 -0.83
C GLN A 94 15.60 -0.34 0.09
N GLN A 95 16.88 -0.16 -0.27
CA GLN A 95 17.79 0.67 0.52
C GLN A 95 17.33 2.12 0.59
N ALA A 96 16.88 2.70 -0.54
CA ALA A 96 16.39 4.07 -0.59
C ALA A 96 15.14 4.28 0.29
N VAL A 97 14.22 3.31 0.31
CA VAL A 97 13.04 3.34 1.17
C VAL A 97 13.43 3.26 2.65
N LEU A 98 14.30 2.32 3.02
CA LEU A 98 14.72 2.17 4.41
C LEU A 98 15.56 3.36 4.91
N ALA A 99 16.37 3.98 4.04
CA ALA A 99 17.18 5.15 4.36
C ALA A 99 16.37 6.44 4.57
N GLN A 100 15.11 6.48 4.13
CA GLN A 100 14.21 7.61 4.40
C GLN A 100 13.76 7.66 5.87
N LEU A 101 13.84 6.53 6.57
CA LEU A 101 13.53 6.44 7.98
C LEU A 101 14.81 6.53 8.80
N ARG A 102 14.79 7.38 9.82
CA ARG A 102 15.81 7.40 10.86
C ARG A 102 15.53 6.26 11.83
N SER A 103 16.53 5.79 12.55
CA SER A 103 16.28 5.08 13.81
C SER A 103 17.10 5.70 14.93
N ALA A 104 16.78 5.35 16.18
CA ALA A 104 17.57 5.78 17.34
C ALA A 104 19.05 5.36 17.22
N ASP A 105 19.33 4.26 16.52
CA ASP A 105 20.66 3.67 16.32
C ASP A 105 21.19 3.80 14.88
N GLY A 106 20.53 4.57 14.01
CA GLY A 106 20.92 4.76 12.60
C GLY A 106 19.82 4.45 11.58
N ALA A 107 19.71 3.19 11.14
CA ALA A 107 18.81 2.75 10.06
C ALA A 107 17.50 2.10 10.54
N ALA A 108 16.45 2.11 9.71
CA ALA A 108 15.18 1.43 9.97
C ALA A 108 15.36 -0.02 10.45
N ALA A 109 14.65 -0.40 11.51
CA ALA A 109 14.67 -1.75 12.04
C ALA A 109 13.69 -2.63 11.26
N ARG A 110 14.15 -3.80 10.80
CA ARG A 110 13.24 -4.82 10.24
C ARG A 110 12.48 -5.48 11.38
N LEU A 111 11.19 -5.70 11.16
CA LEU A 111 10.32 -6.45 12.05
C LEU A 111 10.11 -7.84 11.47
N ASP A 112 9.98 -8.86 12.32
CA ASP A 112 9.58 -10.20 11.92
C ASP A 112 8.04 -10.30 11.98
N ALA A 113 7.38 -9.77 10.95
CA ALA A 113 5.93 -9.78 10.88
C ALA A 113 5.41 -10.95 10.04
N ARG A 114 4.23 -11.45 10.40
CA ARG A 114 3.55 -12.49 9.63
C ARG A 114 3.37 -12.06 8.18
N GLY A 115 3.81 -12.91 7.26
CA GLY A 115 3.72 -12.71 5.81
C GLY A 115 4.97 -12.10 5.19
N ASP A 116 5.94 -11.66 5.99
CA ASP A 116 7.25 -11.26 5.49
C ASP A 116 7.99 -12.46 4.88
N GLY A 117 8.85 -12.18 3.90
CA GLY A 117 9.60 -13.20 3.17
C GLY A 117 9.51 -13.06 1.66
N LEU A 118 10.02 -14.07 0.96
CA LEU A 118 10.07 -14.10 -0.50
C LEU A 118 8.66 -14.05 -1.11
N TRP A 119 8.47 -13.21 -2.12
CA TRP A 119 7.21 -13.05 -2.85
C TRP A 119 7.47 -13.13 -4.35
N VAL A 120 7.20 -14.30 -4.93
CA VAL A 120 7.45 -14.58 -6.35
C VAL A 120 6.26 -15.33 -6.95
N PRO A 121 5.09 -14.69 -7.11
CA PRO A 121 3.97 -15.30 -7.81
C PRO A 121 4.24 -15.38 -9.32
N LYS A 122 3.42 -16.18 -10.01
CA LYS A 122 3.47 -16.31 -11.47
C LYS A 122 3.43 -14.94 -12.14
N GLY A 123 4.30 -14.72 -13.12
CA GLY A 123 4.40 -13.46 -13.86
C GLY A 123 5.41 -12.47 -13.28
N THR A 124 6.02 -12.77 -12.13
CA THR A 124 7.17 -12.02 -11.60
C THR A 124 8.49 -12.68 -12.01
N LEU A 125 9.57 -11.89 -11.94
CA LEU A 125 10.93 -12.40 -12.01
C LEU A 125 11.28 -13.11 -10.69
N ASN A 126 11.88 -14.30 -10.80
CA ASN A 126 12.36 -15.06 -9.66
C ASN A 126 13.65 -14.47 -9.10
N LEU A 127 13.50 -13.44 -8.27
CA LEU A 127 14.59 -12.67 -7.68
C LEU A 127 14.51 -12.75 -6.15
N PRO A 128 15.64 -12.95 -5.45
CA PRO A 128 15.65 -12.96 -3.99
C PRO A 128 15.30 -11.60 -3.38
N GLN A 129 15.41 -10.51 -4.17
CA GLN A 129 14.97 -9.17 -3.78
C GLN A 129 13.46 -8.99 -3.92
N SER A 130 12.73 -9.90 -4.55
CA SER A 130 11.27 -9.85 -4.62
C SER A 130 10.69 -10.36 -3.29
N LEU A 131 10.40 -9.47 -2.35
CA LEU A 131 10.04 -9.83 -0.99
C LEU A 131 9.05 -8.85 -0.35
N ARG A 132 8.31 -9.36 0.62
CA ARG A 132 7.56 -8.59 1.61
C ARG A 132 8.41 -8.39 2.86
N MET A 133 8.42 -7.17 3.38
CA MET A 133 9.16 -6.78 4.58
C MET A 133 8.35 -5.78 5.39
N THR A 134 8.30 -6.02 6.70
CA THR A 134 7.84 -5.04 7.67
C THR A 134 9.03 -4.37 8.33
N PHE A 135 8.96 -3.06 8.53
CA PHE A 135 10.04 -2.28 9.10
C PHE A 135 9.50 -1.11 9.92
N GLU A 136 10.29 -0.59 10.84
CA GLU A 136 9.95 0.61 11.61
C GLU A 136 11.12 1.58 11.75
N GLY A 137 10.78 2.83 12.02
CA GLY A 137 11.73 3.89 12.27
C GLY A 137 11.03 5.19 12.65
N LEU A 138 11.76 6.28 12.50
CA LEU A 138 11.30 7.64 12.74
C LEU A 138 11.24 8.40 11.42
N GLY A 139 10.11 9.05 11.16
CA GLY A 139 9.95 9.93 10.03
C GLY A 139 10.76 11.24 10.19
N PRO A 140 10.71 12.13 9.19
CA PRO A 140 11.47 13.38 9.19
C PRO A 140 11.19 14.32 10.37
N ARG A 141 9.99 14.24 10.97
CA ARG A 141 9.58 15.03 12.14
C ARG A 141 9.71 14.26 13.46
N GLY A 142 10.39 13.11 13.46
CA GLY A 142 10.61 12.29 14.66
C GLY A 142 9.42 11.42 15.07
N GLN A 143 8.34 11.39 14.28
CA GLN A 143 7.19 10.52 14.55
C GLN A 143 7.52 9.06 14.24
N LYS A 144 6.99 8.12 15.03
CA LYS A 144 7.09 6.69 14.73
C LYS A 144 6.42 6.38 13.39
N VAL A 145 7.09 5.58 12.58
CA VAL A 145 6.59 5.04 11.32
C VAL A 145 6.80 3.53 11.31
N VAL A 146 5.74 2.80 11.01
CA VAL A 146 5.76 1.37 10.70
C VAL A 146 5.38 1.23 9.22
N GLY A 147 6.25 0.57 8.46
CA GLY A 147 6.10 0.27 7.05
C GLY A 147 5.77 -1.21 6.83
N HIS A 148 4.79 -1.50 5.97
CA HIS A 148 4.65 -2.80 5.30
C HIS A 148 5.02 -2.57 3.83
N GLY A 149 6.11 -3.15 3.35
CA GLY A 149 6.57 -2.99 1.97
C GLY A 149 6.61 -4.31 1.22
N LEU A 150 6.31 -4.27 -0.07
CA LEU A 150 6.42 -5.38 -1.00
C LEU A 150 7.13 -4.89 -2.27
N TRP A 151 8.26 -5.50 -2.59
CA TRP A 151 9.06 -5.22 -3.78
C TRP A 151 9.04 -6.42 -4.71
N PHE A 152 8.93 -6.19 -6.00
CA PHE A 152 9.08 -7.24 -7.01
C PHE A 152 9.34 -6.62 -8.39
N ALA A 153 9.76 -7.46 -9.33
CA ALA A 153 9.89 -7.06 -10.73
C ALA A 153 9.22 -8.08 -11.65
N ARG A 154 8.90 -7.65 -12.87
CA ARG A 154 8.46 -8.52 -13.97
C ARG A 154 9.15 -8.14 -15.27
N LEU A 155 9.13 -9.05 -16.24
CA LEU A 155 9.46 -8.70 -17.62
C LEU A 155 8.37 -7.84 -18.24
N GLU A 156 8.79 -6.85 -19.03
CA GLU A 156 7.92 -5.98 -19.82
C GLU A 156 8.60 -5.68 -21.15
N GLY A 157 8.09 -6.28 -22.23
CA GLY A 157 8.74 -6.20 -23.54
C GLY A 157 10.18 -6.76 -23.50
N SER A 158 11.15 -5.96 -23.95
CA SER A 158 12.58 -6.28 -23.87
C SER A 158 13.24 -5.90 -22.54
N GLY A 159 12.52 -5.21 -21.66
CA GLY A 159 13.01 -4.72 -20.38
C GLY A 159 12.35 -5.40 -19.19
N ALA A 160 12.47 -4.76 -18.04
CA ALA A 160 11.77 -5.12 -16.82
C ALA A 160 11.04 -3.92 -16.23
N ARG A 161 10.04 -4.21 -15.40
CA ARG A 161 9.36 -3.20 -14.57
C ARG A 161 9.51 -3.58 -13.11
N VAL A 162 9.95 -2.60 -12.32
CA VAL A 162 10.06 -2.72 -10.87
C VAL A 162 8.81 -2.12 -10.23
N TYR A 163 8.30 -2.79 -9.20
CA TYR A 163 7.17 -2.33 -8.40
C TYR A 163 7.54 -2.29 -6.93
N HIS A 164 6.92 -1.35 -6.22
CA HIS A 164 6.95 -1.26 -4.77
C HIS A 164 5.59 -0.83 -4.26
N ALA A 165 4.93 -1.71 -3.52
CA ALA A 165 3.69 -1.43 -2.81
C ALA A 165 4.01 -1.24 -1.33
N VAL A 166 3.48 -0.18 -0.70
CA VAL A 166 3.79 0.15 0.69
C VAL A 166 2.61 0.73 1.46
N ILE A 167 2.54 0.38 2.74
CA ILE A 167 1.71 1.06 3.75
C ILE A 167 2.64 1.71 4.76
N TYR A 168 2.47 3.00 5.01
CA TYR A 168 3.08 3.70 6.15
C TYR A 168 2.01 4.10 7.16
N ALA A 169 2.23 3.79 8.44
CA ALA A 169 1.35 4.16 9.54
C ALA A 169 2.15 4.41 10.83
N ASP A 170 1.48 4.86 11.89
CA ASP A 170 2.06 5.02 13.23
C ASP A 170 2.20 3.69 13.99
N LYS A 171 1.53 2.63 13.52
CA LYS A 171 1.46 1.31 14.15
C LYS A 171 1.36 0.19 13.11
N LEU A 172 1.56 -1.05 13.57
CA LEU A 172 1.43 -2.24 12.74
C LEU A 172 -0.01 -2.40 12.22
N ARG A 173 -0.16 -2.62 10.90
CA ARG A 173 -1.44 -2.81 10.19
C ARG A 173 -1.47 -4.10 9.38
N SER A 174 -1.19 -5.23 10.03
CA SER A 174 -1.03 -6.52 9.35
C SER A 174 -2.27 -6.96 8.58
N ALA A 175 -3.47 -6.67 9.07
CA ALA A 175 -4.72 -7.03 8.39
C ALA A 175 -4.93 -6.22 7.12
N GLU A 176 -4.73 -4.90 7.18
CA GLU A 176 -4.82 -4.03 6.00
C GLU A 176 -3.70 -4.31 5.00
N ALA A 177 -2.49 -4.65 5.46
CA ALA A 177 -1.38 -5.09 4.62
C ALA A 177 -1.71 -6.36 3.85
N GLU A 178 -2.34 -7.34 4.50
CA GLU A 178 -2.78 -8.56 3.83
C GLU A 178 -3.79 -8.27 2.72
N MET A 179 -4.84 -7.49 3.03
CA MET A 179 -5.84 -7.08 2.04
C MET A 179 -5.21 -6.32 0.87
N PHE A 180 -4.34 -5.36 1.17
CA PHE A 180 -3.66 -4.52 0.18
C PHE A 180 -2.79 -5.35 -0.78
N PHE A 181 -1.94 -6.23 -0.24
CA PHE A 181 -1.02 -7.03 -1.06
C PHE A 181 -1.72 -8.18 -1.81
N SER A 182 -2.79 -8.77 -1.24
CA SER A 182 -3.61 -9.75 -1.96
C SER A 182 -4.34 -9.15 -3.16
N GLY A 183 -4.53 -7.83 -3.18
CA GLY A 183 -5.18 -7.09 -4.25
C GLY A 183 -4.27 -6.79 -5.45
N LEU A 184 -2.98 -7.17 -5.39
CA LEU A 184 -2.05 -6.99 -6.51
C LEU A 184 -2.28 -8.07 -7.56
N GLN A 185 -2.71 -7.66 -8.76
CA GLN A 185 -2.97 -8.58 -9.87
C GLN A 185 -2.20 -8.18 -11.12
N LEU A 186 -1.24 -9.01 -11.50
CA LEU A 186 -0.48 -8.87 -12.74
C LEU A 186 -1.41 -9.13 -13.93
N GLN A 187 -1.40 -8.19 -14.89
CA GLN A 187 -2.13 -8.32 -16.16
C GLN A 187 -1.25 -8.95 -17.25
#